data_AF-A0A6B2DV62-F1
#
_entry.id   AF-A0A6B2DV62-F1
#
_cell.length_a   1.000
_cell.length_b   1.000
_cell.length_c   1.000
_cell.angle_alpha   90.00
_cell.angle_beta   90.00
_cell.angle_gamma   90.00
#
_symmetry.space_group_name_H-M   'P 1'
#
loop_
_entity.id
_entity.type
_entity.pdbx_description
1 polymer ?
#
loop_
_entity_poly.entity_id
_entity_poly.type
_entity_poly.pdbx_seq_one_letter_code
_entity_poly.pdbx_strand_id
1 'polypeptide(L)'
;MEHDHSAPTGSSTVDVLVLVLRLALLLSTAFLAGGGLLRTPGQRPRRTLYVLGGVSALLAVVSAFAADVNVVALAIHVVLAVAVPVLPRATPWTSAALLVLVVLETSLGGTGVEFAIDTVFVAAAAVWFGFALLGPATTAAVRPGPLALTLGGLLVLAGAVRFGLSGLGFDRRLYTTLFGLAVVAVVVLPVAVSVLAGVFKARAYRFGVLGVALGFVAWSALGAIPVPPPLPVPGV
;
A
#
# COMPACT_ATOMS: atom_id res chain seq x y z
N MET A 1 -45.20 20.99 -13.20
CA MET A 1 -43.80 21.35 -13.52
C MET A 1 -42.97 20.12 -13.19
N GLU A 2 -42.75 19.26 -14.18
CA GLU A 2 -41.79 18.15 -14.08
C GLU A 2 -40.41 18.73 -13.77
N HIS A 3 -39.77 18.25 -12.71
CA HIS A 3 -38.35 18.42 -12.51
C HIS A 3 -37.68 17.19 -13.12
N ASP A 4 -37.35 17.27 -14.41
CA ASP A 4 -36.41 16.35 -15.03
C ASP A 4 -35.05 16.53 -14.36
N HIS A 5 -34.77 15.68 -13.38
CA HIS A 5 -33.41 15.39 -12.96
C HIS A 5 -32.77 14.56 -14.07
N SER A 6 -32.31 15.23 -15.12
CA SER A 6 -31.35 14.65 -16.05
C SER A 6 -30.19 14.12 -15.21
N ALA A 7 -30.16 12.80 -15.03
CA ALA A 7 -29.08 12.09 -14.37
C ALA A 7 -27.77 12.58 -15.00
N PRO A 8 -26.76 12.96 -14.22
CA PRO A 8 -25.48 13.32 -14.80
C PRO A 8 -24.93 12.06 -15.47
N THR A 9 -25.11 11.94 -16.78
CA THR A 9 -24.35 11.05 -17.66
C THR A 9 -22.95 11.60 -17.89
N GLY A 10 -22.39 12.25 -16.87
CA GLY A 10 -20.98 12.57 -16.79
C GLY A 10 -20.29 11.29 -16.35
N SER A 11 -19.61 10.64 -17.28
CA SER A 11 -18.59 9.65 -16.99
C SER A 11 -17.65 10.20 -15.92
N SER A 12 -17.89 9.89 -14.64
CA SER A 12 -16.92 10.07 -13.57
C SER A 12 -15.86 8.98 -13.69
N THR A 13 -15.23 8.92 -14.87
CA THR A 13 -14.06 8.11 -15.10
C THR A 13 -13.00 8.66 -14.18
N VAL A 14 -12.75 7.93 -13.10
CA VAL A 14 -11.48 8.01 -12.38
C VAL A 14 -10.40 8.17 -13.43
N ASP A 15 -9.64 9.27 -13.36
CA ASP A 15 -8.54 9.47 -14.30
C ASP A 15 -7.55 8.31 -14.08
N VAL A 16 -7.62 7.33 -14.98
CA VAL A 16 -6.89 6.08 -14.88
C VAL A 16 -5.39 6.36 -14.87
N LEU A 17 -4.94 7.39 -15.57
CA LEU A 17 -3.54 7.78 -15.58
C LEU A 17 -3.12 8.29 -14.20
N VAL A 18 -3.90 9.20 -13.59
CA VAL A 18 -3.62 9.71 -12.24
C VAL A 18 -3.64 8.58 -11.22
N LEU A 19 -4.60 7.65 -11.32
CA LEU A 19 -4.67 6.48 -10.44
C LEU A 19 -3.43 5.59 -10.60
N VAL A 20 -3.04 5.26 -11.84
CA VAL A 20 -1.87 4.42 -12.11
C VAL A 20 -0.58 5.08 -11.60
N LEU A 21 -0.41 6.39 -11.83
CA LEU A 21 0.72 7.15 -11.32
C LEU A 21 0.77 7.12 -9.79
N ARG A 22 -0.37 7.33 -9.12
CA ARG A 22 -0.47 7.27 -7.66
C ARG A 22 -0.12 5.87 -7.13
N LEU A 23 -0.65 4.82 -7.73
CA LEU A 23 -0.37 3.43 -7.30
C LEU A 23 1.10 3.07 -7.53
N ALA A 24 1.70 3.48 -8.64
CA ALA A 24 3.12 3.28 -8.91
C ALA A 24 3.99 4.05 -7.92
N LEU A 25 3.62 5.29 -7.62
CA LEU A 25 4.29 6.13 -6.62
C LEU A 25 4.28 5.45 -5.25
N LEU A 26 3.08 5.12 -4.73
CA LEU A 26 2.88 4.47 -3.43
C LEU A 26 3.61 3.12 -3.33
N LEU A 27 3.61 2.34 -4.41
CA LEU A 27 4.31 1.05 -4.42
C LEU A 27 5.82 1.26 -4.34
N SER A 28 6.38 2.13 -5.20
CA SER A 28 7.82 2.40 -5.22
C SER A 28 8.33 2.99 -3.90
N THR A 29 7.53 3.83 -3.25
CA THR A 29 7.84 4.47 -1.96
C THR A 29 7.77 3.48 -0.82
N ALA A 30 6.78 2.57 -0.80
CA ALA A 30 6.69 1.50 0.18
C ALA A 30 7.89 0.53 0.08
N PHE A 31 8.33 0.19 -1.13
CA PHE A 31 9.56 -0.60 -1.33
C PHE A 31 10.80 0.15 -0.81
N LEU A 32 10.91 1.44 -1.10
CA LEU A 32 12.02 2.28 -0.66
C LEU A 32 12.06 2.42 0.86
N ALA A 33 10.92 2.72 1.49
CA ALA A 33 10.77 2.82 2.94
C ALA A 33 11.09 1.49 3.62
N GLY A 34 10.54 0.38 3.13
CA GLY A 34 10.83 -0.96 3.62
C GLY A 34 12.31 -1.34 3.54
N GLY A 35 12.93 -1.10 2.39
CA GLY A 35 14.35 -1.35 2.17
C GLY A 35 15.25 -0.48 3.04
N GLY A 36 14.86 0.78 3.30
CA GLY A 36 15.59 1.67 4.19
C GLY A 36 15.42 1.33 5.67
N LEU A 37 14.23 0.91 6.11
CA LEU A 37 13.95 0.51 7.50
C LEU A 37 14.76 -0.71 7.95
N LEU A 38 14.90 -1.71 7.07
CA LEU A 38 15.64 -2.93 7.38
C LEU A 38 17.16 -2.82 7.12
N ARG A 39 17.62 -1.67 6.63
CA ARG A 39 19.05 -1.43 6.42
C ARG A 39 19.71 -1.04 7.74
N THR A 40 20.83 -1.68 8.05
CA THR A 40 21.66 -1.29 9.19
C THR A 40 22.22 0.13 9.01
N PRO A 41 22.12 1.01 10.01
CA PRO A 41 22.68 2.36 9.93
C PRO A 41 24.18 2.33 9.58
N GLY A 42 24.59 3.18 8.63
CA GLY A 42 25.97 3.25 8.14
C GLY A 42 26.31 2.27 7.02
N GLN A 43 25.45 1.29 6.72
CA GLN A 43 25.66 0.37 5.59
C GLN A 43 25.49 1.10 4.26
N ARG A 44 26.40 0.86 3.31
CA ARG A 44 26.28 1.40 1.95
C ARG A 44 24.98 0.90 1.30
N PRO A 45 24.19 1.80 0.68
CA PRO A 45 22.94 1.42 0.00
C PRO A 45 23.24 0.51 -1.20
N ARG A 46 22.33 -0.44 -1.47
CA ARG A 46 22.37 -1.19 -2.74
C ARG A 46 21.94 -0.28 -3.89
N ARG A 47 22.44 -0.55 -5.10
CA ARG A 47 22.05 0.18 -6.32
C ARG A 47 20.53 0.25 -6.52
N THR A 48 19.81 -0.80 -6.11
CA THR A 48 18.35 -0.86 -6.16
C THR A 48 17.65 0.25 -5.37
N LEU A 49 18.21 0.68 -4.21
CA LEU A 49 17.62 1.77 -3.42
C LEU A 49 17.81 3.13 -4.07
N TYR A 50 18.93 3.36 -4.78
CA TYR A 50 19.09 4.57 -5.59
C TYR A 50 18.10 4.62 -6.74
N VAL A 51 17.91 3.48 -7.42
CA VAL A 51 16.91 3.38 -8.50
C VAL A 51 15.51 3.62 -7.96
N LEU A 52 15.13 2.97 -6.85
CA LEU A 52 13.82 3.18 -6.21
C LEU A 52 13.64 4.63 -5.74
N GLY A 53 14.67 5.23 -5.15
CA GLY A 53 14.67 6.64 -4.75
C GLY A 53 14.45 7.58 -5.94
N GLY A 54 15.19 7.37 -7.03
CA GLY A 54 15.04 8.16 -8.25
C GLY A 54 13.67 7.97 -8.91
N VAL A 55 13.18 6.72 -9.02
CA VAL A 55 11.86 6.41 -9.59
C VAL A 55 10.75 7.03 -8.73
N SER A 56 10.82 6.88 -7.41
CA SER A 56 9.86 7.49 -6.47
C SER A 56 9.84 9.01 -6.58
N ALA A 57 11.01 9.66 -6.59
CA ALA A 57 11.10 11.12 -6.75
C ALA A 57 10.56 11.59 -8.10
N LEU A 58 10.88 10.89 -9.19
CA LEU A 58 10.37 11.21 -10.52
C LEU A 58 8.85 11.04 -10.59
N LEU A 59 8.33 9.93 -10.07
CA LEU A 59 6.88 9.68 -10.01
C LEU A 59 6.17 10.73 -9.16
N ALA A 60 6.76 11.20 -8.06
CA ALA A 60 6.19 12.27 -7.24
C ALA A 60 6.07 13.58 -8.04
N VAL A 61 7.13 13.96 -8.76
CA VAL A 61 7.13 15.17 -9.61
C VAL A 61 6.09 15.04 -10.72
N VAL A 62 6.06 13.92 -11.45
CA VAL A 62 5.08 13.68 -12.51
C VAL A 62 3.66 13.67 -11.96
N SER A 63 3.43 13.03 -10.81
CA SER A 63 2.12 12.99 -10.15
C SER A 63 1.67 14.38 -9.69
N ALA A 64 2.59 15.26 -9.28
CA ALA A 64 2.25 16.60 -8.85
C ALA A 64 1.71 17.47 -10.00
N PHE A 65 2.27 17.31 -11.21
CA PHE A 65 1.75 17.97 -12.41
C PHE A 65 0.39 17.42 -12.87
N ALA A 66 0.08 16.16 -12.54
CA ALA A 66 -1.16 15.52 -12.95
C ALA A 66 -2.32 15.69 -11.95
N ALA A 67 -2.02 15.95 -10.67
CA ALA A 67 -3.01 15.91 -9.58
C ALA A 67 -3.02 17.17 -8.69
N ASP A 68 -2.46 18.29 -9.16
CA ASP A 68 -2.41 19.58 -8.45
C ASP A 68 -1.96 19.46 -6.98
N VAL A 69 -0.89 18.69 -6.76
CA VAL A 69 -0.40 18.38 -5.41
C VAL A 69 0.27 19.59 -4.78
N ASN A 70 0.07 19.75 -3.46
CA ASN A 70 0.75 20.79 -2.68
C ASN A 70 2.29 20.70 -2.84
N VAL A 71 2.91 21.82 -3.21
CA VAL A 71 4.36 21.92 -3.47
C VAL A 71 5.20 21.50 -2.25
N VAL A 72 4.72 21.78 -1.03
CA VAL A 72 5.41 21.39 0.21
C VAL A 72 5.40 19.88 0.39
N ALA A 73 4.26 19.22 0.14
CA ALA A 73 4.15 17.77 0.22
C ALA A 73 5.06 17.08 -0.82
N LEU A 74 5.06 17.59 -2.06
CA LEU A 74 5.99 17.15 -3.12
C LEU A 74 7.45 17.30 -2.67
N ALA A 75 7.84 18.46 -2.16
CA ALA A 75 9.20 18.73 -1.74
C ALA A 75 9.65 17.78 -0.62
N ILE A 76 8.80 17.58 0.39
CA ILE A 76 9.05 16.63 1.49
C ILE A 76 9.26 15.22 0.93
N HIS A 77 8.39 14.77 0.03
CA HIS A 77 8.48 13.44 -0.58
C HIS A 77 9.80 13.24 -1.33
N VAL A 78 10.14 14.16 -2.21
CA VAL A 78 11.37 14.10 -3.03
C VAL A 78 12.61 14.10 -2.12
N VAL A 79 12.64 14.98 -1.11
CA VAL A 79 13.74 15.05 -0.15
C VAL A 79 13.87 13.73 0.61
N LEU A 80 12.77 13.16 1.12
CA LEU A 80 12.80 11.88 1.84
C LEU A 80 13.23 10.72 0.92
N ALA A 81 12.69 10.65 -0.30
CA ALA A 81 13.02 9.61 -1.28
C ALA A 81 14.51 9.61 -1.65
N VAL A 82 15.13 10.78 -1.77
CA VAL A 82 16.57 10.91 -2.03
C VAL A 82 17.40 10.70 -0.76
N ALA A 83 16.91 11.17 0.39
CA ALA A 83 17.61 11.06 1.67
C ALA A 83 17.78 9.60 2.13
N VAL A 84 16.81 8.71 1.83
CA VAL A 84 16.90 7.29 2.19
C VAL A 84 18.20 6.65 1.68
N PRO A 85 18.53 6.63 0.38
CA PRO A 85 19.79 6.07 -0.08
C PRO A 85 21.01 6.95 0.26
N VAL A 86 20.89 8.28 0.26
CA VAL A 86 22.04 9.21 0.39
C VAL A 86 22.54 9.40 1.82
N LEU A 87 21.66 9.30 2.84
CA LEU A 87 22.01 9.51 4.25
C LEU A 87 22.05 8.18 5.02
N PRO A 88 23.15 7.40 4.95
CA PRO A 88 23.22 6.06 5.54
C PRO A 88 23.09 6.04 7.07
N ARG A 89 23.43 7.14 7.76
CA ARG A 89 23.29 7.25 9.22
C ARG A 89 21.88 7.61 9.67
N ALA A 90 21.15 8.38 8.86
CA ALA A 90 19.79 8.84 9.16
C ALA A 90 18.71 7.94 8.53
N THR A 91 19.11 6.84 7.89
CA THR A 91 18.21 5.96 7.13
C THR A 91 16.99 5.46 7.90
N PRO A 92 17.09 4.98 9.16
CA PRO A 92 15.90 4.50 9.85
C PRO A 92 14.87 5.62 10.03
N TRP A 93 15.33 6.84 10.33
CA TRP A 93 14.47 8.01 10.51
C TRP A 93 13.87 8.51 9.19
N THR A 94 14.67 8.61 8.13
CA THR A 94 14.16 9.04 6.82
C THR A 94 13.22 8.01 6.21
N SER A 95 13.45 6.72 6.46
CA SER A 95 12.56 5.64 6.00
C SER A 95 11.29 5.55 6.83
N ALA A 96 11.36 5.80 8.14
CA ALA A 96 10.18 5.90 8.99
C ALA A 96 9.31 7.10 8.60
N ALA A 97 9.92 8.26 8.36
CA ALA A 97 9.22 9.44 7.86
C ALA A 97 8.57 9.19 6.48
N LEU A 98 9.27 8.51 5.58
CA LEU A 98 8.71 8.12 4.28
C LEU A 98 7.56 7.11 4.45
N LEU A 99 7.67 6.16 5.37
CA LEU A 99 6.58 5.23 5.68
C LEU A 99 5.34 5.95 6.22
N VAL A 100 5.52 6.90 7.13
CA VAL A 100 4.43 7.75 7.65
C VAL A 100 3.77 8.51 6.51
N LEU A 101 4.54 9.05 5.57
CA LEU A 101 3.99 9.72 4.38
C LEU A 101 3.14 8.76 3.53
N VAL A 102 3.61 7.54 3.28
CA VAL A 102 2.83 6.52 2.56
C VAL A 102 1.53 6.21 3.29
N VAL A 103 1.55 6.04 4.62
CA VAL A 103 0.34 5.80 5.42
C VAL A 103 -0.65 6.97 5.25
N LEU A 104 -0.19 8.21 5.38
CA LEU A 104 -1.03 9.40 5.23
C LEU A 104 -1.66 9.48 3.83
N GLU A 105 -0.89 9.15 2.78
CA GLU A 105 -1.39 9.13 1.40
C GLU A 105 -2.34 7.97 1.12
N THR A 106 -2.18 6.83 1.79
CA THR A 106 -3.13 5.70 1.68
C THR A 106 -4.42 5.95 2.44
N SER A 107 -4.37 6.69 3.55
CA SER A 107 -5.50 6.95 4.44
C SER A 107 -6.25 8.24 4.15
N LEU A 108 -6.08 8.84 2.97
CA LEU A 108 -6.79 10.08 2.61
C LEU A 108 -8.31 9.89 2.74
N GLY A 109 -8.91 10.54 3.75
CA GLY A 109 -10.35 10.47 4.06
C GLY A 109 -10.75 9.49 5.17
N GLY A 110 -9.85 8.61 5.61
CA GLY A 110 -10.10 7.68 6.72
C GLY A 110 -9.80 8.28 8.09
N THR A 111 -10.62 7.98 9.09
CA THR A 111 -10.38 8.40 10.49
C THR A 111 -10.55 7.24 11.47
N GLY A 112 -9.90 7.34 12.64
CA GLY A 112 -10.02 6.35 13.71
C GLY A 112 -9.54 4.96 13.31
N VAL A 113 -10.47 4.01 13.22
CA VAL A 113 -10.19 2.59 12.96
C VAL A 113 -9.62 2.38 11.55
N GLU A 114 -10.09 3.11 10.54
CA GLU A 114 -9.61 2.96 9.17
C GLU A 114 -8.14 3.35 9.04
N PHE A 115 -7.76 4.48 9.65
CA PHE A 115 -6.36 4.94 9.70
C PHE A 115 -5.46 3.92 10.40
N ALA A 116 -5.93 3.32 11.50
CA ALA A 116 -5.17 2.31 12.22
C ALA A 116 -4.94 1.06 11.38
N ILE A 117 -5.95 0.59 10.64
CA ILE A 117 -5.83 -0.58 9.77
C ILE A 117 -4.89 -0.29 8.59
N ASP A 118 -5.02 0.87 7.96
CA ASP A 118 -4.11 1.30 6.89
C ASP A 118 -2.66 1.34 7.38
N THR A 119 -2.43 1.92 8.56
CA THR A 119 -1.10 1.96 9.18
C THR A 119 -0.51 0.56 9.34
N VAL A 120 -1.29 -0.38 9.89
CA VAL A 120 -0.86 -1.77 10.10
C VAL A 120 -0.57 -2.46 8.76
N PHE A 121 -1.47 -2.32 7.79
CA PHE A 121 -1.34 -2.96 6.48
C PHE A 121 -0.11 -2.44 5.73
N VAL A 122 0.03 -1.12 5.63
CA VAL A 122 1.15 -0.45 4.95
C VAL A 122 2.48 -0.75 5.62
N ALA A 123 2.54 -0.70 6.96
CA ALA A 123 3.75 -1.04 7.70
C ALA A 123 4.15 -2.51 7.49
N ALA A 124 3.19 -3.43 7.57
CA ALA A 124 3.45 -4.86 7.34
C ALA A 124 3.93 -5.13 5.91
N ALA A 125 3.31 -4.49 4.91
CA ALA A 125 3.71 -4.59 3.51
C ALA A 125 5.11 -4.02 3.27
N ALA A 126 5.42 -2.83 3.82
CA ALA A 126 6.73 -2.21 3.71
C ALA A 126 7.82 -3.09 4.33
N VAL A 127 7.60 -3.66 5.51
CA VAL A 127 8.55 -4.59 6.13
C VAL A 127 8.74 -5.83 5.23
N TRP A 128 7.67 -6.38 4.65
CA TRP A 128 7.77 -7.49 3.71
C TRP A 128 8.61 -7.14 2.47
N PHE A 129 8.39 -5.96 1.89
CA PHE A 129 9.15 -5.44 0.76
C PHE A 129 10.64 -5.26 1.10
N GLY A 130 10.94 -4.75 2.28
CA GLY A 130 12.32 -4.67 2.79
C GLY A 130 12.99 -6.04 2.82
N PHE A 131 12.32 -7.05 3.37
CA PHE A 131 12.86 -8.42 3.43
C PHE A 131 13.01 -9.04 2.04
N ALA A 132 12.10 -8.76 1.11
CA ALA A 132 12.22 -9.20 -0.28
C ALA A 132 13.44 -8.58 -0.98
N LEU A 133 13.74 -7.30 -0.73
CA LEU A 133 14.86 -6.57 -1.32
C LEU A 133 16.23 -6.94 -0.73
N LEU A 134 16.33 -6.97 0.61
CA LEU A 134 17.61 -7.14 1.30
C LEU A 134 17.91 -8.60 1.65
N GLY A 135 16.87 -9.40 1.82
CA GLY A 135 16.93 -10.76 2.33
C GLY A 135 16.98 -10.82 3.86
N PRO A 136 16.51 -11.90 4.49
CA PRO A 136 16.50 -12.03 5.95
C PRO A 136 17.89 -12.16 6.59
N ALA A 137 18.92 -12.50 5.80
CA ALA A 137 20.28 -12.65 6.30
C ALA A 137 20.95 -11.32 6.70
N THR A 138 20.46 -10.18 6.20
CA THR A 138 20.99 -8.87 6.62
C THR A 138 20.52 -8.44 8.01
N THR A 139 19.54 -9.14 8.59
CA THR A 139 18.97 -8.85 9.90
C THR A 139 19.29 -10.00 10.87
N ALA A 140 20.51 -10.03 11.39
CA ALA A 140 21.02 -11.13 12.24
C ALA A 140 20.16 -11.44 13.49
N ALA A 141 19.27 -10.52 13.90
CA ALA A 141 18.42 -10.66 15.07
C ALA A 141 17.06 -11.35 14.82
N VAL A 142 16.68 -11.63 13.56
CA VAL A 142 15.29 -11.99 13.22
C VAL A 142 15.16 -13.42 12.70
N ARG A 143 14.20 -14.17 13.25
CA ARG A 143 13.79 -15.48 12.70
C ARG A 143 12.83 -15.26 11.51
N PRO A 144 13.23 -15.56 10.27
CA PRO A 144 12.46 -15.17 9.08
C PRO A 144 11.15 -15.93 8.89
N GLY A 145 11.08 -17.19 9.32
CA GLY A 145 9.84 -17.98 9.20
C GLY A 145 8.71 -17.42 10.06
N PRO A 146 8.90 -17.33 11.40
CA PRO A 146 7.90 -16.74 12.29
C PRO A 146 7.51 -15.32 11.89
N LEU A 147 8.47 -14.48 11.48
CA LEU A 147 8.16 -13.12 11.07
C LEU A 147 7.35 -13.06 9.77
N ALA A 148 7.58 -13.95 8.80
CA ALA A 148 6.75 -14.03 7.61
C ALA A 148 5.30 -14.41 7.97
N LEU A 149 5.12 -15.33 8.93
CA LEU A 149 3.79 -15.70 9.40
C LEU A 149 3.09 -14.56 10.15
N THR A 150 3.81 -13.80 10.98
CA THR A 150 3.21 -12.66 11.69
C THR A 150 2.84 -11.54 10.74
N LEU A 151 3.70 -11.19 9.79
CA LEU A 151 3.37 -10.18 8.77
C LEU A 151 2.20 -10.63 7.88
N GLY A 152 2.21 -11.88 7.43
CA GLY A 152 1.09 -12.46 6.68
C GLY A 152 -0.21 -12.41 7.47
N GLY A 153 -0.16 -12.82 8.74
CA GLY A 153 -1.30 -12.75 9.67
C GLY A 153 -1.82 -11.32 9.88
N LEU A 154 -0.94 -10.32 10.01
CA LEU A 154 -1.32 -8.92 10.11
C LEU A 154 -2.02 -8.43 8.83
N LEU A 155 -1.49 -8.78 7.65
CA LEU A 155 -2.11 -8.43 6.37
C LEU A 155 -3.48 -9.10 6.20
N VAL A 156 -3.60 -10.37 6.58
CA VAL A 156 -4.88 -11.11 6.56
C VAL A 156 -5.88 -10.47 7.52
N LEU A 157 -5.46 -10.15 8.74
CA LEU A 157 -6.32 -9.53 9.75
C LEU A 157 -6.81 -8.17 9.27
N ALA A 158 -5.91 -7.31 8.78
CA ALA A 158 -6.27 -6.01 8.22
C ALA A 158 -7.25 -6.15 7.04
N GLY A 159 -6.99 -7.09 6.13
CA GLY A 159 -7.90 -7.44 5.04
C GLY A 159 -9.28 -7.90 5.52
N ALA A 160 -9.33 -8.77 6.53
CA ALA A 160 -10.57 -9.27 7.10
C ALA A 160 -11.40 -8.17 7.78
N VAL A 161 -10.74 -7.26 8.51
CA VAL A 161 -11.43 -6.09 9.10
C VAL A 161 -11.96 -5.17 8.01
N ARG A 162 -11.17 -4.88 6.96
CA ARG A 162 -11.64 -4.07 5.82
C ARG A 162 -12.81 -4.73 5.09
N PHE A 163 -12.78 -6.04 4.91
CA PHE A 163 -13.88 -6.81 4.35
C PHE A 163 -15.15 -6.69 5.21
N GLY A 164 -15.03 -6.85 6.53
CA GLY A 164 -16.16 -6.68 7.45
C GLY A 164 -16.75 -5.27 7.40
N LEU A 165 -15.90 -4.24 7.40
CA LEU A 165 -16.32 -2.84 7.28
C LEU A 165 -16.97 -2.51 5.94
N SER A 166 -16.66 -3.24 4.87
CA SER A 166 -17.25 -3.02 3.55
C SER A 166 -18.75 -3.37 3.48
N GLY A 167 -19.24 -4.24 4.37
CA GLY A 167 -20.64 -4.71 4.35
C GLY A 167 -21.02 -5.60 3.16
N LEU A 168 -20.07 -5.98 2.30
CA LEU A 168 -20.33 -6.69 1.04
C LEU A 168 -20.31 -8.23 1.14
N GLY A 169 -20.28 -8.80 2.35
CA GLY A 169 -19.89 -10.19 2.58
C GLY A 169 -20.67 -11.27 1.84
N PHE A 170 -21.95 -11.03 1.55
CA PHE A 170 -22.83 -11.96 0.81
C PHE A 170 -23.57 -11.29 -0.35
N ASP A 171 -23.15 -10.09 -0.76
CA ASP A 171 -23.77 -9.36 -1.86
C ASP A 171 -23.16 -9.81 -3.20
N ARG A 172 -24.00 -9.91 -4.23
CA ARG A 172 -23.57 -10.07 -5.63
C ARG A 172 -22.55 -9.00 -6.05
N ARG A 173 -22.65 -7.80 -5.48
CA ARG A 173 -21.70 -6.69 -5.72
C ARG A 173 -20.26 -7.04 -5.41
N LEU A 174 -20.01 -8.04 -4.55
CA LEU A 174 -18.66 -8.51 -4.23
C LEU A 174 -17.89 -9.02 -5.45
N TYR A 175 -18.57 -9.65 -6.41
CA TYR A 175 -17.93 -10.20 -7.62
C TYR A 175 -18.34 -9.50 -8.91
N THR A 176 -19.31 -8.58 -8.86
CA THR A 176 -19.73 -7.81 -10.04
C THR A 176 -19.16 -6.39 -10.09
N THR A 177 -18.52 -5.90 -9.02
CA THR A 177 -17.96 -4.53 -8.97
C THR A 177 -16.44 -4.55 -8.80
N LEU A 178 -15.75 -3.55 -9.35
CA LEU A 178 -14.29 -3.39 -9.17
C LEU A 178 -13.93 -3.22 -7.68
N PHE A 179 -14.76 -2.52 -6.91
CA PHE A 179 -14.58 -2.36 -5.46
C PHE A 179 -14.63 -3.72 -4.75
N GLY A 180 -15.65 -4.53 -5.05
CA GLY A 180 -15.79 -5.88 -4.52
C GLY A 180 -14.59 -6.76 -4.86
N LEU A 181 -14.13 -6.75 -6.12
CA LEU A 181 -12.94 -7.50 -6.55
C LEU A 181 -11.67 -7.04 -5.82
N ALA A 182 -11.49 -5.73 -5.61
CA ALA A 182 -10.36 -5.21 -4.84
C ALA A 182 -10.42 -5.64 -3.36
N VAL A 183 -11.61 -5.61 -2.74
CA VAL A 183 -11.83 -6.10 -1.37
C VAL A 183 -11.52 -7.60 -1.27
N VAL A 184 -11.94 -8.41 -2.25
CA VAL A 184 -11.59 -9.84 -2.30
C VAL A 184 -10.08 -10.03 -2.45
N ALA A 185 -9.43 -9.30 -3.36
CA ALA A 185 -7.99 -9.39 -3.57
C ALA A 185 -7.20 -9.05 -2.29
N VAL A 186 -7.64 -8.03 -1.56
CA VAL A 186 -7.07 -7.61 -0.27
C VAL A 186 -7.15 -8.70 0.80
N VAL A 187 -8.10 -9.62 0.73
CA VAL A 187 -8.18 -10.77 1.66
C VAL A 187 -7.42 -11.98 1.12
N VAL A 188 -7.69 -12.36 -0.13
CA VAL A 188 -7.19 -13.61 -0.72
C VAL A 188 -5.68 -13.58 -0.92
N LEU A 189 -5.11 -12.45 -1.35
CA LEU A 189 -3.67 -12.35 -1.60
C LEU A 189 -2.86 -12.49 -0.30
N PRO A 190 -3.16 -11.79 0.81
CA PRO A 190 -2.52 -12.05 2.10
C PRO A 190 -2.67 -13.48 2.61
N VAL A 191 -3.83 -14.12 2.40
CA VAL A 191 -4.03 -15.52 2.79
C VAL A 191 -3.09 -16.42 1.99
N ALA A 192 -3.04 -16.27 0.67
CA ALA A 192 -2.13 -17.03 -0.19
C ALA A 192 -0.66 -16.81 0.21
N VAL A 193 -0.27 -15.57 0.50
CA VAL A 193 1.08 -15.23 0.99
C VAL A 193 1.38 -15.88 2.34
N SER A 194 0.41 -15.92 3.26
CA SER A 194 0.55 -16.56 4.56
C SER A 194 0.73 -18.08 4.45
N VAL A 195 -0.02 -18.71 3.53
CA VAL A 195 0.16 -20.14 3.21
C VAL A 195 1.56 -20.38 2.63
N LEU A 196 2.00 -19.55 1.68
CA LEU A 196 3.36 -19.62 1.15
C LEU A 196 4.42 -19.42 2.24
N ALA A 197 4.16 -18.57 3.24
CA ALA A 197 5.03 -18.39 4.40
C ALA A 197 5.16 -19.66 5.25
N GLY A 198 4.06 -20.37 5.48
CA GLY A 198 4.08 -21.66 6.18
C GLY A 198 4.89 -22.73 5.45
N VAL A 199 4.78 -22.79 4.12
CA VAL A 199 5.43 -23.82 3.28
C VAL A 199 6.90 -23.49 3.01
N PHE A 200 7.21 -22.27 2.58
CA PHE A 200 8.54 -21.89 2.05
C PHE A 200 9.42 -21.14 3.05
N LYS A 201 8.90 -20.82 4.25
CA LYS A 201 9.63 -20.19 5.37
C LYS A 201 10.42 -18.96 4.89
N ALA A 202 11.76 -18.98 4.99
CA ALA A 202 12.62 -17.86 4.63
C ALA A 202 12.55 -17.46 3.15
N ARG A 203 12.17 -18.38 2.24
CA ARG A 203 12.01 -18.05 0.81
C ARG A 203 10.66 -17.39 0.52
N ALA A 204 9.73 -17.39 1.47
CA ALA A 204 8.41 -16.82 1.31
C ALA A 204 8.44 -15.32 1.01
N TYR A 205 9.43 -14.57 1.50
CA TYR A 205 9.55 -13.15 1.17
C TYR A 205 9.72 -12.92 -0.33
N ARG A 206 10.54 -13.75 -1.00
CA ARG A 206 10.78 -13.62 -2.45
C ARG A 206 9.58 -14.05 -3.27
N PHE A 207 8.93 -15.16 -2.90
CA PHE A 207 7.77 -15.66 -3.66
C PHE A 207 6.48 -14.88 -3.36
N GLY A 208 6.30 -14.46 -2.11
CA GLY A 208 5.15 -13.71 -1.63
C GLY A 208 5.19 -12.22 -1.97
N VAL A 209 6.34 -11.67 -2.39
CA VAL A 209 6.46 -10.23 -2.70
C VAL A 209 5.46 -9.78 -3.75
N LEU A 210 5.20 -10.61 -4.77
CA LEU A 210 4.23 -10.29 -5.81
C LEU A 210 2.81 -10.25 -5.25
N GLY A 211 2.45 -11.22 -4.39
CA GLY A 211 1.15 -11.24 -3.72
C GLY A 211 0.95 -10.05 -2.79
N VAL A 212 1.97 -9.68 -2.01
CA VAL A 212 1.92 -8.49 -1.14
C VAL A 212 1.87 -7.20 -1.97
N ALA A 213 2.62 -7.11 -3.07
CA ALA A 213 2.59 -5.95 -3.96
C ALA A 213 1.22 -5.78 -4.62
N LEU A 214 0.62 -6.86 -5.13
CA LEU A 214 -0.72 -6.83 -5.69
C LEU A 214 -1.78 -6.51 -4.62
N GLY A 215 -1.64 -7.08 -3.41
CA GLY A 215 -2.52 -6.77 -2.28
C GLY A 215 -2.41 -5.31 -1.84
N PHE A 216 -1.21 -4.75 -1.84
CA PHE A 216 -0.96 -3.33 -1.57
C PHE A 216 -1.54 -2.43 -2.63
N VAL A 217 -1.38 -2.75 -3.91
CA VAL A 217 -2.00 -2.00 -5.00
C VAL A 217 -3.53 -2.04 -4.90
N ALA A 218 -4.10 -3.21 -4.63
CA ALA A 218 -5.54 -3.35 -4.42
C ALA A 218 -6.01 -2.53 -3.21
N TRP A 219 -5.28 -2.58 -2.09
CA TRP A 219 -5.56 -1.79 -0.88
C TRP A 219 -5.55 -0.29 -1.17
N SER A 220 -4.47 0.22 -1.76
CA SER A 220 -4.32 1.63 -2.09
C SER A 220 -5.34 2.11 -3.13
N ALA A 221 -5.81 1.23 -4.01
CA ALA A 221 -6.84 1.56 -4.99
C ALA A 221 -8.24 1.71 -4.36
N LEU A 222 -8.52 1.09 -3.20
CA LEU A 222 -9.83 1.18 -2.56
C LEU A 222 -10.27 2.62 -2.25
N GLY A 223 -9.32 3.52 -1.98
CA GLY A 223 -9.62 4.94 -1.75
C GLY A 223 -10.00 5.73 -3.01
N ALA A 224 -9.75 5.17 -4.20
CA ALA A 224 -10.06 5.80 -5.49
C ALA A 224 -11.24 5.15 -6.22
N ILE A 225 -11.59 3.90 -5.87
CA ILE A 225 -12.72 3.20 -6.47
C ILE A 225 -14.01 3.64 -5.78
N PRO A 226 -15.04 4.12 -6.53
CA PRO A 226 -16.33 4.47 -5.95
C PRO A 226 -16.94 3.31 -5.17
N VAL A 227 -17.39 3.59 -3.93
CA VAL A 227 -18.06 2.59 -3.09
C VAL A 227 -19.46 2.34 -3.65
N PRO A 228 -19.89 1.07 -3.81
CA PRO A 228 -21.24 0.77 -4.23
C PRO A 228 -22.27 1.37 -3.25
N PRO A 229 -23.47 1.78 -3.73
CA PRO A 229 -24.53 2.27 -2.86
C PRO A 229 -24.82 1.30 -1.71
N PRO A 230 -25.12 1.79 -0.49
CA PRO A 230 -25.42 0.94 0.65
C PRO A 230 -26.64 0.06 0.38
N LEU A 231 -26.71 -1.08 1.07
CA LEU A 231 -27.86 -1.98 0.99
C LEU A 231 -29.13 -1.25 1.48
N PRO A 232 -30.31 -1.54 0.87
CA PRO A 232 -31.58 -1.08 1.42
C PRO A 232 -31.70 -1.53 2.88
N VAL A 233 -32.00 -0.59 3.79
CA VAL A 233 -32.26 -0.92 5.18
C VAL A 233 -33.68 -1.50 5.24
N PRO A 234 -33.89 -2.72 5.78
CA PRO A 234 -35.24 -3.28 5.88
C PRO A 234 -36.14 -2.34 6.70
N GLY A 235 -37.24 -1.87 6.09
CA GLY A 235 -38.25 -1.05 6.77
C GLY A 235 -38.20 0.47 6.52
N VAL A 236 -37.37 0.93 5.58
CA VAL A 236 -37.46 2.29 4.97
C VAL A 236 -37.71 2.20 3.48
#